data_AF-A0A3M1PHZ3-F1
#
_entry.id   AF-A0A3M1PHZ3-F1
#
_cell.length_a   1.000
_cell.length_b   1.000
_cell.length_c   1.000
_cell.angle_alpha   90.00
_cell.angle_beta   90.00
_cell.angle_gamma   90.00
#
_symmetry.space_group_name_H-M   'P 1'
#
loop_
_entity.id
_entity.type
_entity.pdbx_description
1 polymer ?
#
loop_
_entity_poly.entity_id
_entity_poly.type
_entity_poly.pdbx_seq_one_letter_code
_entity_poly.pdbx_strand_id
1 'polypeptide(L)'
;QLSDDAAAKFDAVVDLEEPRLVTVEAKGPLAQRQSAVTVSTQVWLIPGKDILGDGILLELPGFAVDLLSPQTHESIKLVNNEATLAITANVVMMCGCPVTVGGLWDAKKYEVKALVKHGETFVGEIPLAATGKASTFRGELQVSETGVYEIIVYAYDAGSGNTGVDKTTVVITR
;
A
#
# COMPACT_ATOMS: atom_id res chain seq x y z
N GLN A 1 20.21 -17.12 10.08
CA GLN A 1 18.82 -17.21 10.50
C GLN A 1 18.29 -15.80 10.50
N LEU A 2 17.48 -15.50 9.49
CA LEU A 2 16.80 -14.23 9.26
C LEU A 2 15.45 -14.17 9.99
N SER A 3 14.86 -15.34 10.31
CA SER A 3 13.60 -15.46 11.04
C SER A 3 13.79 -15.71 12.54
N ASP A 4 12.88 -15.19 13.37
CA ASP A 4 12.74 -15.48 14.80
C ASP A 4 11.35 -16.05 15.11
N ASP A 5 11.07 -16.35 16.39
CA ASP A 5 9.77 -16.91 16.81
C ASP A 5 8.58 -15.96 16.56
N ALA A 6 8.83 -14.67 16.28
CA ALA A 6 7.81 -13.68 15.97
C ALA A 6 7.59 -13.49 14.45
N ALA A 7 8.42 -14.11 13.60
CA ALA A 7 8.27 -14.05 12.16
C ALA A 7 7.03 -14.83 11.70
N ALA A 8 6.36 -14.31 10.66
CA ALA A 8 5.27 -15.03 10.02
C ALA A 8 5.81 -16.31 9.36
N LYS A 9 5.31 -17.47 9.81
CA LYS A 9 5.76 -18.79 9.35
C LYS A 9 4.57 -19.66 8.94
N PHE A 10 4.77 -20.47 7.91
CA PHE A 10 3.86 -21.54 7.52
C PHE A 10 4.66 -22.83 7.35
N ASP A 11 4.27 -23.87 8.09
CA ASP A 11 4.86 -25.20 8.01
C ASP A 11 3.91 -26.14 7.25
N ALA A 12 4.46 -26.89 6.28
CA ALA A 12 3.72 -27.87 5.52
C ALA A 12 4.55 -29.12 5.27
N VAL A 13 3.86 -30.26 5.20
CA VAL A 13 4.41 -31.54 4.75
C VAL A 13 3.77 -31.86 3.42
N VAL A 14 4.58 -32.23 2.43
CA VAL A 14 4.12 -32.55 1.08
C VAL A 14 4.61 -33.95 0.72
N ASP A 15 3.68 -34.87 0.47
CA ASP A 15 3.99 -36.23 0.06
C ASP A 15 4.34 -36.26 -1.45
N LEU A 16 5.52 -36.78 -1.78
CA LEU A 16 6.06 -36.83 -3.14
C LEU A 16 6.71 -38.20 -3.38
N GLU A 17 6.48 -38.80 -4.54
CA GLU A 17 7.10 -40.08 -4.94
C GLU A 17 8.46 -39.88 -5.62
N GLU A 18 8.67 -38.73 -6.26
CA GLU A 18 9.89 -38.36 -6.96
C GLU A 18 10.19 -36.85 -6.79
N PRO A 19 11.42 -36.38 -7.06
CA PRO A 19 11.73 -34.96 -7.02
C PRO A 19 10.83 -34.12 -7.93
N ARG A 20 10.26 -33.04 -7.40
CA ARG A 20 9.32 -32.18 -8.14
C ARG A 20 9.69 -30.71 -7.99
N LEU A 21 9.74 -30.00 -9.12
CA LEU A 21 9.81 -28.55 -9.15
C LEU A 21 8.42 -28.01 -8.82
N VAL A 22 8.31 -27.20 -7.77
CA VAL A 22 7.04 -26.60 -7.34
C VAL A 22 7.13 -25.08 -7.39
N THR A 23 5.99 -24.45 -7.67
CA THR A 23 5.80 -23.01 -7.48
C THR A 23 5.17 -22.77 -6.11
N VAL A 24 5.83 -21.97 -5.29
CA VAL A 24 5.26 -21.48 -4.02
C VAL A 24 4.82 -20.04 -4.24
N GLU A 25 3.57 -19.75 -3.92
CA GLU A 25 2.95 -18.44 -4.13
C GLU A 25 2.36 -17.92 -2.81
N ALA A 26 2.56 -16.63 -2.55
CA ALA A 26 1.88 -15.90 -1.49
C ALA A 26 1.19 -14.66 -2.08
N LYS A 27 0.01 -14.33 -1.54
CA LYS A 27 -0.76 -13.16 -1.93
C LYS A 27 -1.26 -12.42 -0.69
N GLY A 28 -1.05 -11.11 -0.65
CA GLY A 28 -1.51 -10.27 0.45
C GLY A 28 -1.23 -8.78 0.25
N PRO A 29 -1.79 -7.91 1.10
CA PRO A 29 -2.66 -8.24 2.24
C PRO A 29 -4.10 -8.61 1.82
N LEU A 30 -4.73 -9.54 2.55
CA LEU A 30 -6.07 -10.03 2.22
C LEU A 30 -7.21 -9.12 2.69
N ALA A 31 -6.99 -8.35 3.75
CA ALA A 31 -7.95 -7.38 4.28
C ALA A 31 -8.02 -6.10 3.42
N GLN A 32 -6.95 -5.80 2.69
CA GLN A 32 -6.79 -4.59 1.89
C GLN A 32 -6.40 -4.97 0.46
N ARG A 33 -7.34 -5.63 -0.23
CA ARG A 33 -7.07 -6.29 -1.51
C ARG A 33 -6.64 -5.33 -2.62
N GLN A 34 -6.98 -4.05 -2.52
CA GLN A 34 -6.52 -3.03 -3.46
C GLN A 34 -4.99 -2.85 -3.44
N SER A 35 -4.34 -3.17 -2.32
CA SER A 35 -2.88 -3.15 -2.20
C SER A 35 -2.26 -4.55 -2.36
N ALA A 36 -3.06 -5.58 -2.65
CA ALA A 36 -2.55 -6.95 -2.66
C ALA A 36 -1.63 -7.21 -3.85
N VAL A 37 -0.45 -7.76 -3.58
CA VAL A 37 0.48 -8.27 -4.58
C VAL A 37 0.58 -9.79 -4.47
N THR A 38 1.01 -10.42 -5.56
CA THR A 38 1.33 -11.84 -5.60
C THR A 38 2.83 -11.98 -5.80
N VAL A 39 3.47 -12.80 -4.97
CA VAL A 39 4.89 -13.15 -5.10
C VAL A 39 5.01 -14.66 -5.22
N SER A 40 5.95 -15.10 -6.04
CA SER A 40 6.19 -16.52 -6.23
C SER A 40 7.66 -16.84 -6.41
N THR A 41 8.02 -18.05 -6.01
CA THR A 41 9.34 -18.63 -6.27
C THR A 41 9.18 -20.09 -6.67
N GLN A 42 10.22 -20.65 -7.28
CA GLN A 42 10.27 -22.05 -7.63
C GLN A 42 11.38 -22.75 -6.84
N VAL A 43 11.07 -23.93 -6.33
CA VAL A 43 12.01 -24.75 -5.57
C VAL A 43 11.84 -26.21 -5.93
N TRP A 44 12.94 -26.96 -5.91
CA TRP A 44 12.90 -28.41 -6.01
C TRP A 44 12.60 -29.00 -4.64
N LEU A 45 11.53 -29.79 -4.55
CA LEU A 45 11.26 -30.63 -3.39
C LEU A 45 11.76 -32.05 -3.68
N ILE A 46 12.46 -32.65 -2.73
CA ILE A 46 13.03 -34.00 -2.84
C ILE A 46 12.44 -34.86 -1.71
N PRO A 47 11.83 -36.03 -2.01
CA PRO A 47 11.27 -36.90 -0.98
C PRO A 47 12.28 -37.24 0.13
N GLY A 48 11.86 -37.10 1.39
CA GLY A 48 12.69 -37.37 2.57
C GLY A 48 13.80 -36.34 2.83
N LYS A 49 13.76 -35.16 2.19
CA LYS A 49 14.68 -34.05 2.44
C LYS A 49 13.93 -32.81 2.91
N ASP A 50 14.14 -32.46 4.17
CA ASP A 50 13.53 -31.28 4.79
C ASP A 50 14.23 -29.99 4.33
N ILE A 51 13.45 -28.93 4.11
CA ILE A 51 13.97 -27.58 3.93
C ILE A 51 13.98 -26.91 5.31
N LEU A 52 15.17 -26.86 5.92
CA LEU A 52 15.39 -26.33 7.28
C LEU A 52 15.95 -24.90 7.24
N GLY A 53 16.16 -24.30 8.41
CA GLY A 53 16.67 -22.93 8.54
C GLY A 53 15.56 -21.90 8.34
N ASP A 54 15.80 -20.89 7.50
CA ASP A 54 14.81 -19.84 7.19
C ASP A 54 13.71 -20.31 6.21
N GLY A 55 13.78 -21.57 5.75
CA GLY A 55 12.78 -22.13 4.85
C GLY A 55 12.81 -21.49 3.46
N ILE A 56 11.63 -21.45 2.83
CA ILE A 56 11.41 -20.75 1.56
C ILE A 56 10.96 -19.33 1.90
N LEU A 57 11.81 -18.34 1.66
CA LEU A 57 11.50 -16.94 1.93
C LEU A 57 10.68 -16.34 0.78
N LEU A 58 9.55 -15.72 1.13
CA LEU A 58 8.73 -14.92 0.23
C LEU A 58 8.59 -13.52 0.83
N GLU A 59 9.13 -12.52 0.12
CA GLU A 59 9.03 -11.12 0.52
C GLU A 59 7.88 -10.47 -0.26
N LEU A 60 6.93 -9.86 0.44
CA LEU A 60 5.86 -9.05 -0.16
C LEU A 60 6.32 -7.58 -0.19
N PRO A 61 6.80 -7.07 -1.34
CA PRO A 61 7.29 -5.69 -1.41
C PRO A 61 6.13 -4.70 -1.41
N GLY A 62 6.40 -3.49 -0.91
CA GLY A 62 5.53 -2.34 -1.07
C GLY A 62 4.90 -1.80 0.21
N PHE A 63 3.86 -1.00 0.00
CA PHE A 63 3.02 -0.42 1.04
C PHE A 63 1.56 -0.82 0.80
N ALA A 64 0.82 -1.04 1.89
CA ALA A 64 -0.63 -0.97 1.83
C ALA A 64 -1.05 0.49 2.06
N VAL A 65 -1.68 1.07 1.05
CA VAL A 65 -2.16 2.47 1.04
C VAL A 65 -3.68 2.44 1.10
N ASP A 66 -4.27 3.17 2.04
CA ASP A 66 -5.72 3.32 2.18
C ASP A 66 -6.09 4.79 2.13
N LEU A 67 -6.95 5.18 1.20
CA LEU A 67 -7.45 6.54 1.11
C LEU A 67 -8.64 6.70 2.07
N LEU A 68 -8.40 7.34 3.22
CA LEU A 68 -9.38 7.49 4.31
C LEU A 68 -10.36 8.64 4.09
N SER A 69 -9.90 9.70 3.42
CA SER A 69 -10.68 10.89 3.08
C SER A 69 -10.12 11.51 1.81
N PRO A 70 -10.98 12.05 0.92
CA PRO A 70 -12.43 11.96 0.97
C PRO A 70 -12.96 10.54 0.67
N GLN A 71 -14.22 10.26 1.04
CA GLN A 71 -14.83 8.96 0.79
C GLN A 71 -15.16 8.76 -0.69
N THR A 72 -15.25 7.50 -1.11
CA THR A 72 -15.68 7.17 -2.49
C THR A 72 -17.05 7.76 -2.77
N HIS A 73 -17.10 8.56 -3.83
CA HIS A 73 -18.29 9.25 -4.31
C HIS A 73 -18.86 10.29 -3.32
N GLU A 74 -18.03 10.79 -2.40
CA GLU A 74 -18.39 11.93 -1.55
C GLU A 74 -18.68 13.18 -2.39
N SER A 75 -19.72 13.93 -2.00
CA SER A 75 -20.09 15.19 -2.63
C SER A 75 -19.63 16.37 -1.78
N ILE A 76 -18.78 17.23 -2.35
CA ILE A 76 -18.21 18.42 -1.68
C ILE A 76 -18.73 19.66 -2.40
N LYS A 77 -19.31 20.61 -1.66
CA LYS A 77 -19.86 21.85 -2.22
C LYS A 77 -18.79 22.91 -2.37
N LEU A 78 -18.86 23.66 -3.47
CA LEU A 78 -18.16 24.93 -3.60
C LEU A 78 -18.72 25.93 -2.59
N VAL A 79 -17.83 26.59 -1.86
CA VAL A 79 -18.11 27.74 -1.00
C VAL A 79 -17.33 28.91 -1.59
N ASN A 80 -18.02 29.98 -1.99
CA ASN A 80 -17.40 31.13 -2.69
C ASN A 80 -16.61 30.73 -3.96
N ASN A 81 -17.14 29.78 -4.74
CA ASN A 81 -16.51 29.21 -5.95
C ASN A 81 -15.23 28.40 -5.71
N GLU A 82 -14.95 27.97 -4.47
CA GLU A 82 -13.81 27.10 -4.14
C GLU A 82 -14.26 25.95 -3.23
N ALA A 83 -13.62 24.80 -3.37
CA ALA A 83 -13.74 23.67 -2.45
C ALA A 83 -12.35 23.17 -2.08
N THR A 84 -12.19 22.78 -0.83
CA THR A 84 -10.97 22.16 -0.33
C THR A 84 -11.10 20.64 -0.41
N LEU A 85 -10.26 20.01 -1.24
CA LEU A 85 -10.08 18.56 -1.25
C LEU A 85 -9.11 18.18 -0.13
N ALA A 86 -9.65 17.88 1.05
CA ALA A 86 -8.86 17.39 2.18
C ALA A 86 -8.59 15.89 2.05
N ILE A 87 -7.34 15.55 1.74
CA ILE A 87 -6.90 14.19 1.46
C ILE A 87 -6.19 13.64 2.70
N THR A 88 -6.68 12.51 3.20
CA THR A 88 -6.05 11.75 4.28
C THR A 88 -5.84 10.31 3.81
N ALA A 89 -4.62 9.79 3.99
CA ALA A 89 -4.30 8.41 3.67
C ALA A 89 -3.66 7.68 4.86
N ASN A 90 -3.96 6.40 4.99
CA ASN A 90 -3.21 5.45 5.79
C ASN A 90 -2.13 4.79 4.94
N VAL A 91 -0.90 4.70 5.44
CA VAL A 91 0.21 4.00 4.78
C VAL A 91 0.90 3.09 5.80
N VAL A 92 0.88 1.79 5.52
CA VAL A 92 1.57 0.77 6.32
C VAL A 92 2.46 -0.08 5.41
N MET A 93 3.44 -0.76 5.99
CA MET A 93 4.18 -1.80 5.27
C MET A 93 3.25 -2.96 4.90
N MET A 94 3.59 -3.77 3.90
CA MET A 94 2.79 -4.95 3.51
C MET A 94 2.59 -5.96 4.64
N CYS A 95 3.49 -6.00 5.61
CA CYS A 95 3.37 -6.79 6.84
C CYS A 95 2.39 -6.18 7.88
N GLY A 96 1.79 -5.03 7.59
CA GLY A 96 0.91 -4.29 8.49
C GLY A 96 1.64 -3.45 9.54
N CYS A 97 2.98 -3.43 9.55
CA CYS A 97 3.73 -2.62 10.49
C CYS A 97 3.43 -1.12 10.29
N PRO A 98 3.21 -0.37 11.39
CA PRO A 98 2.94 1.05 11.31
C PRO A 98 4.18 1.82 10.88
N VAL A 99 3.93 2.89 10.13
CA VAL A 99 4.92 3.88 9.70
C VAL A 99 4.80 5.09 10.60
N THR A 100 5.89 5.51 11.25
CA THR A 100 5.88 6.61 12.23
C THR A 100 7.12 7.48 12.08
N VAL A 101 7.02 8.76 12.43
CA VAL A 101 8.16 9.67 12.39
C VAL A 101 9.22 9.22 13.39
N GLY A 102 10.41 8.87 12.90
CA GLY A 102 11.53 8.37 13.72
C GLY A 102 11.36 6.94 14.24
N GLY A 103 10.35 6.20 13.76
CA GLY A 103 10.17 4.78 14.08
C GLY A 103 11.05 3.85 13.25
N LEU A 104 10.86 2.53 13.41
CA LEU A 104 11.54 1.51 12.62
C LEU A 104 11.32 1.73 11.11
N TRP A 105 10.05 1.92 10.74
CA TRP A 105 9.63 2.38 9.43
C TRP A 105 9.40 3.89 9.49
N ASP A 106 10.46 4.66 9.22
CA ASP A 106 10.46 6.10 9.40
C ASP A 106 9.67 6.83 8.30
N ALA A 107 8.53 7.39 8.68
CA ALA A 107 7.63 8.13 7.79
C ALA A 107 8.32 9.27 7.02
N LYS A 108 9.38 9.86 7.58
CA LYS A 108 10.13 10.95 6.93
C LYS A 108 10.92 10.52 5.71
N LYS A 109 11.16 9.22 5.55
CA LYS A 109 11.93 8.66 4.42
C LYS A 109 11.06 8.36 3.21
N TYR A 110 9.74 8.44 3.35
CA TYR A 110 8.80 8.04 2.31
C TYR A 110 8.20 9.27 1.64
N GLU A 111 8.17 9.23 0.32
CA GLU A 111 7.40 10.16 -0.48
C GLU A 111 5.95 9.67 -0.52
N VAL A 112 5.03 10.48 0.02
CA VAL A 112 3.59 10.22 -0.09
C VAL A 112 2.95 11.42 -0.76
N LYS A 113 2.26 11.19 -1.89
CA LYS A 113 1.62 12.26 -2.66
C LYS A 113 0.26 11.83 -3.18
N ALA A 114 -0.57 12.83 -3.47
CA ALA A 114 -1.82 12.64 -4.19
C ALA A 114 -1.74 13.31 -5.57
N LEU A 115 -2.07 12.54 -6.61
CA LEU A 115 -2.29 13.01 -7.97
C LEU A 115 -3.79 13.22 -8.16
N VAL A 116 -4.19 14.41 -8.58
CA VAL A 116 -5.59 14.77 -8.73
C VAL A 116 -5.90 15.04 -10.20
N LYS A 117 -6.98 14.45 -10.70
CA LYS A 117 -7.50 14.68 -12.06
C LYS A 117 -8.95 15.16 -12.00
N HIS A 118 -9.33 16.04 -12.92
CA HIS A 118 -10.71 16.43 -13.18
C HIS A 118 -11.11 15.81 -14.53
N GLY A 119 -11.99 14.81 -14.51
CA GLY A 119 -12.16 13.91 -15.65
C GLY A 119 -10.83 13.24 -16.02
N GLU A 120 -10.39 13.40 -17.27
CA GLU A 120 -9.09 12.88 -17.75
C GLU A 120 -7.93 13.87 -17.60
N THR A 121 -8.22 15.12 -17.22
CA THR A 121 -7.22 16.19 -17.14
C THR A 121 -6.53 16.17 -15.80
N PHE A 122 -5.19 16.14 -15.80
CA PHE A 122 -4.40 16.29 -14.58
C PHE A 122 -4.50 17.73 -14.05
N VAL A 123 -4.87 17.86 -12.78
CA VAL A 123 -5.11 19.14 -12.09
C VAL A 123 -3.93 19.51 -11.20
N GLY A 124 -3.31 18.53 -10.56
CA GLY A 124 -2.15 18.79 -9.72
C GLY A 124 -1.67 17.58 -8.93
N GLU A 125 -0.49 17.76 -8.34
CA GLU A 125 0.14 16.83 -7.42
C GLU A 125 0.37 17.56 -6.09
N ILE A 126 -0.03 16.94 -4.99
CA ILE A 126 0.18 17.50 -3.66
C ILE A 126 0.97 16.53 -2.77
N PRO A 127 1.97 17.01 -2.02
CA PRO A 127 2.60 16.20 -0.99
C PRO A 127 1.64 15.98 0.17
N LEU A 128 1.60 14.74 0.69
CA LEU A 128 0.91 14.42 1.94
C LEU A 128 1.95 14.30 3.06
N ALA A 129 1.83 15.15 4.08
CA ALA A 129 2.74 15.16 5.22
C ALA A 129 2.32 14.13 6.27
N ALA A 130 3.29 13.45 6.88
CA ALA A 130 3.05 12.58 8.03
C ALA A 130 2.49 13.40 9.21
N THR A 131 1.44 12.88 9.84
CA THR A 131 0.81 13.51 11.00
C THR A 131 1.35 12.93 12.31
N GLY A 132 0.88 13.43 13.45
CA GLY A 132 1.17 12.84 14.76
C GLY A 132 0.51 11.47 15.00
N LYS A 133 -0.45 11.07 14.16
CA LYS A 133 -1.09 9.75 14.22
C LYS A 133 -0.30 8.77 13.34
N ALA A 134 -0.01 7.59 13.89
CA ALA A 134 0.72 6.55 13.17
C ALA A 134 0.08 6.24 11.80
N SER A 135 0.95 6.03 10.81
CA SER A 135 0.59 5.71 9.42
C SER A 135 -0.32 6.71 8.73
N THR A 136 -0.55 7.90 9.29
CA THR A 136 -1.55 8.85 8.75
C THR A 136 -0.86 10.02 8.08
N PHE A 137 -1.16 10.24 6.80
CA PHE A 137 -0.62 11.31 5.97
C PHE A 137 -1.74 12.23 5.50
N ARG A 138 -1.48 13.55 5.40
CA ARG A 138 -2.48 14.55 5.03
C ARG A 138 -1.95 15.63 4.10
N GLY A 139 -2.83 16.11 3.22
CA GLY A 139 -2.61 17.25 2.34
C GLY A 139 -3.94 17.78 1.81
N GLU A 140 -3.90 18.98 1.24
CA GLU A 140 -5.10 19.67 0.77
C GLU A 140 -4.85 20.29 -0.60
N LEU A 141 -5.87 20.28 -1.45
CA LEU A 141 -5.86 20.95 -2.75
C LEU A 141 -7.13 21.82 -2.88
N GLN A 142 -6.97 23.07 -3.27
CA GLN A 142 -8.12 23.93 -3.62
C GLN A 142 -8.54 23.65 -5.06
N VAL A 143 -9.83 23.50 -5.29
CA VAL A 143 -10.44 23.30 -6.60
C VAL A 143 -11.63 24.24 -6.77
N SER A 144 -11.90 24.69 -7.99
CA SER A 144 -12.96 25.65 -8.30
C SER A 144 -13.96 25.16 -9.36
N GLU A 145 -13.65 24.04 -10.02
CA GLU A 145 -14.53 23.46 -11.02
C GLU A 145 -15.43 22.40 -10.40
N THR A 146 -16.69 22.37 -10.84
CA THR A 146 -17.62 21.30 -10.49
C THR A 146 -17.40 20.10 -11.39
N GLY A 147 -17.59 18.89 -10.86
CA GLY A 147 -17.47 17.66 -11.63
C GLY A 147 -16.84 16.54 -10.83
N VAL A 148 -16.44 15.48 -11.54
CA VAL A 148 -15.83 14.30 -10.92
C VAL A 148 -14.32 14.45 -10.89
N TYR A 149 -13.75 14.32 -9.70
CA TYR A 149 -12.32 14.29 -9.49
C TYR A 149 -11.86 12.86 -9.15
N GLU A 150 -10.81 12.39 -9.83
CA GLU A 150 -10.08 11.18 -9.43
C GLU A 150 -8.89 11.61 -8.56
N ILE A 151 -8.73 10.96 -7.41
CA ILE A 151 -7.61 11.16 -6.50
C ILE A 151 -6.85 9.84 -6.43
N ILE A 152 -5.58 9.86 -6.80
CA ILE A 152 -4.67 8.71 -6.70
C ILE A 152 -3.61 9.05 -5.66
N VAL A 153 -3.57 8.32 -4.56
CA VAL A 153 -2.53 8.46 -3.55
C VAL A 153 -1.49 7.36 -3.75
N TYR A 154 -0.22 7.73 -3.75
CA TYR A 154 0.88 6.77 -3.73
C TYR A 154 1.83 7.00 -2.58
N ALA A 155 2.51 5.93 -2.18
CA ALA A 155 3.66 5.95 -1.29
C ALA A 155 4.87 5.33 -2.00
N TYR A 156 6.04 5.93 -1.82
CA TYR A 156 7.30 5.50 -2.41
C TYR A 156 8.45 5.61 -1.42
N ASP A 157 9.24 4.55 -1.30
CA ASP A 157 10.50 4.53 -0.57
C ASP A 157 11.67 4.38 -1.54
N ALA A 158 12.46 5.43 -1.71
CA ALA A 158 13.63 5.42 -2.59
C ALA A 158 14.74 4.47 -2.10
N GLY A 159 14.77 4.11 -0.81
CA GLY A 159 15.78 3.23 -0.23
C GLY A 159 15.54 1.75 -0.53
N SER A 160 14.28 1.30 -0.48
CA SER A 160 13.89 -0.10 -0.73
C SER A 160 13.28 -0.34 -2.10
N GLY A 161 12.80 0.71 -2.77
CA GLY A 161 11.98 0.60 -3.98
C GLY A 161 10.52 0.23 -3.69
N ASN A 162 10.12 0.15 -2.42
CA ASN A 162 8.73 -0.14 -2.06
C ASN A 162 7.79 0.94 -2.61
N THR A 163 6.69 0.49 -3.20
CA THR A 163 5.62 1.33 -3.72
C THR A 163 4.26 0.84 -3.22
N GLY A 164 3.27 1.73 -3.18
CA GLY A 164 1.89 1.38 -2.91
C GLY A 164 0.98 2.47 -3.44
N VAL A 165 -0.23 2.10 -3.87
CA VAL A 165 -1.18 3.01 -4.50
C VAL A 165 -2.60 2.69 -4.03
N ASP A 166 -3.39 3.73 -3.83
CA ASP A 166 -4.84 3.65 -3.74
C ASP A 166 -5.50 4.80 -4.49
N LYS A 167 -6.78 4.67 -4.83
CA LYS A 167 -7.51 5.71 -5.56
C LYS A 167 -8.98 5.78 -5.17
N THR A 168 -9.52 6.98 -5.23
CA THR A 168 -10.95 7.24 -5.04
C THR A 168 -11.44 8.27 -6.05
N THR A 169 -12.77 8.44 -6.10
CA THR A 169 -13.39 9.55 -6.82
C THR A 169 -14.27 10.37 -5.89
N VAL A 170 -14.38 11.66 -6.17
CA VAL A 170 -15.30 12.59 -5.49
C VAL A 170 -16.02 13.47 -6.49
N VAL A 171 -17.14 14.06 -6.06
CA VAL A 171 -17.93 14.96 -6.88
C VAL A 171 -17.93 16.34 -6.25
N ILE A 172 -17.43 17.33 -6.98
CA ILE A 172 -17.57 18.74 -6.60
C ILE A 172 -18.89 19.27 -7.16
N THR A 173 -19.75 19.78 -6.30
CA THR A 173 -21.04 20.36 -6.66
C THR A 173 -21.09 21.85 -6.38
N ARG A 174 -22.07 22.52 -6.99
CA ARG A 174 -22.45 23.87 -6.55
C ARG A 174 -23.07 23.86 -5.15
#